data_AF-A0A9P0LGT9-F1
#
_entry.id   AF-A0A9P0LGT9-F1
#
_cell.length_a   1.000
_cell.length_b   1.000
_cell.length_c   1.000
_cell.angle_alpha   90.00
_cell.angle_beta   90.00
_cell.angle_gamma   90.00
#
_symmetry.space_group_name_H-M   'P 1'
#
loop_
_entity.id
_entity.type
_entity.pdbx_description
1 polymer ?
#
loop_
_entity_poly.entity_id
_entity_poly.type
_entity_poly.pdbx_seq_one_letter_code
_entity_poly.pdbx_strand_id
1 'polypeptide(L)'
;MNFNVEVRKKQLQSLDQCITSFKDKVDSILGYLGWSAKKVLENDDRTLCPINSGHTVQLESVVPHVERCRLTSQGYSLTEAFLSEPSADPKSSISLNNLEKIEALNKIRSVNPRFVADLIIFYSIRTLNLKEIISFFRYPFLKRLVL
;
A
#
# COMPACT_ATOMS: atom_id res chain seq x y z
N MET A 1 -35.98 -57.62 2.32
CA MET A 1 -35.13 -57.04 1.26
C MET A 1 -33.68 -57.25 1.64
N ASN A 2 -32.95 -58.12 0.94
CA ASN A 2 -31.54 -58.36 1.24
C ASN A 2 -30.73 -57.21 0.62
N PHE A 3 -30.46 -56.16 1.39
CA PHE A 3 -29.62 -55.06 0.94
C PHE A 3 -28.24 -55.63 0.61
N ASN A 4 -27.82 -55.51 -0.66
CA ASN A 4 -26.52 -56.00 -1.09
C ASN A 4 -25.42 -55.03 -0.62
N VAL A 5 -25.12 -55.11 0.69
CA VAL A 5 -24.15 -54.27 1.40
C VAL A 5 -22.77 -54.36 0.76
N GLU A 6 -22.38 -55.55 0.28
CA GLU A 6 -21.08 -55.78 -0.34
C GLU A 6 -20.95 -55.11 -1.71
N VAL A 7 -22.01 -55.08 -2.52
CA VAL A 7 -22.03 -54.30 -3.77
C VAL A 7 -21.90 -52.80 -3.47
N ARG A 8 -22.60 -52.30 -2.46
CA ARG A 8 -22.49 -50.87 -2.07
C ARG A 8 -21.11 -50.50 -1.55
N LYS A 9 -20.46 -51.37 -0.77
CA LYS A 9 -19.06 -51.14 -0.33
C LYS A 9 -18.10 -51.04 -1.51
N LYS A 10 -18.23 -51.93 -2.50
CA LYS A 10 -17.41 -51.87 -3.72
C LYS A 10 -17.64 -50.59 -4.51
N GLN A 11 -18.89 -50.15 -4.65
CA GLN A 11 -19.22 -48.88 -5.31
C GLN A 11 -18.59 -47.68 -4.60
N LEU A 12 -18.64 -47.65 -3.27
CA LEU A 12 -17.99 -46.61 -2.46
C LEU A 12 -16.48 -46.60 -2.65
N GLN A 13 -15.83 -47.76 -2.64
CA GLN A 13 -14.39 -47.87 -2.87
C GLN A 13 -14.00 -47.39 -4.27
N SER A 14 -14.76 -47.75 -5.30
CA SER A 14 -14.51 -47.26 -6.66
C SER A 14 -14.69 -45.75 -6.77
N LEU A 15 -15.67 -45.17 -6.07
CA LEU A 15 -15.87 -43.72 -6.04
C LEU A 15 -14.69 -43.01 -5.36
N ASP A 16 -14.24 -43.52 -4.22
CA ASP A 16 -13.13 -42.94 -3.46
C ASP A 16 -11.81 -42.99 -4.23
N GLN A 17 -11.55 -44.11 -4.91
CA GLN A 17 -10.38 -44.26 -5.77
C GLN A 17 -10.43 -43.30 -6.97
N CYS A 18 -11.62 -43.07 -7.54
CA CYS A 18 -11.83 -42.10 -8.60
C CYS A 18 -11.53 -40.68 -8.12
N ILE A 19 -12.09 -40.26 -6.98
CA ILE A 19 -11.86 -38.95 -6.36
C ILE A 19 -10.37 -38.73 -6.09
N THR A 20 -9.71 -39.74 -5.51
CA THR A 20 -8.27 -39.67 -5.20
C THR A 20 -7.45 -39.53 -6.48
N SER A 21 -7.74 -40.29 -7.52
CA SER A 21 -7.03 -40.19 -8.81
C SER A 21 -7.17 -38.80 -9.46
N PHE A 22 -8.36 -38.19 -9.37
CA PHE A 22 -8.55 -36.83 -9.87
C PHE A 22 -7.78 -35.81 -9.03
N LYS A 23 -7.83 -35.93 -7.71
CA LYS A 23 -7.07 -35.07 -6.80
C LYS A 23 -5.58 -35.12 -7.13
N ASP A 24 -5.01 -36.32 -7.24
CA ASP A 24 -3.57 -36.49 -7.53
C ASP A 24 -3.17 -35.88 -8.87
N LYS A 25 -4.04 -35.98 -9.89
CA LYS A 25 -3.80 -35.34 -11.20
C LYS A 25 -3.82 -33.81 -11.10
N VAL A 26 -4.79 -33.25 -10.39
CA VAL A 26 -4.87 -31.80 -10.18
C VAL A 26 -3.66 -31.31 -9.39
N ASP A 27 -3.30 -32.00 -8.29
CA ASP A 27 -2.15 -31.67 -7.47
C ASP A 27 -0.83 -31.78 -8.27
N SER A 28 -0.72 -32.75 -9.18
CA SER A 28 0.44 -32.88 -10.08
C SER A 28 0.55 -31.72 -11.07
N ILE A 29 -0.55 -31.31 -11.71
CA ILE A 29 -0.60 -30.16 -12.63
C ILE A 29 -0.24 -28.87 -11.87
N LEU A 30 -0.86 -28.66 -10.72
CA LEU A 30 -0.61 -27.51 -9.86
C LEU A 30 0.85 -27.49 -9.37
N GLY A 31 1.40 -28.65 -9.01
CA GLY A 31 2.81 -28.82 -8.65
C GLY A 31 3.76 -28.43 -9.78
N TYR A 32 3.47 -28.85 -11.01
CA TYR A 32 4.23 -28.46 -12.21
C TYR A 32 4.22 -26.94 -12.44
N LEU A 33 3.07 -26.29 -12.21
CA LEU A 33 2.93 -24.83 -12.29
C LEU A 33 3.54 -24.09 -11.09
N GLY A 34 4.05 -24.82 -10.10
CA GLY A 34 4.56 -24.25 -8.86
C GLY A 34 3.48 -23.67 -7.94
N TRP A 35 2.20 -23.98 -8.18
CA TRP A 35 1.05 -23.52 -7.41
C TRP A 35 0.67 -24.57 -6.37
N SER A 36 1.44 -24.68 -5.28
CA SER A 36 1.01 -25.50 -4.15
C SER A 36 0.11 -24.69 -3.22
N ALA A 37 -0.87 -25.32 -2.57
CA ALA A 37 -1.70 -24.68 -1.55
C ALA A 37 -0.85 -24.01 -0.46
N LYS A 38 0.31 -24.61 -0.14
CA LYS A 38 1.31 -24.04 0.78
C LYS A 38 1.89 -22.72 0.27
N LYS A 39 2.29 -22.64 -1.01
CA LYS A 39 2.82 -21.41 -1.61
C LYS A 39 1.78 -20.31 -1.74
N VAL A 40 0.51 -20.66 -1.96
CA VAL A 40 -0.57 -19.66 -2.02
C VAL A 40 -0.78 -19.04 -0.63
N LEU A 41 -0.71 -19.86 0.43
CA LEU A 41 -0.84 -19.39 1.82
C LEU A 41 0.39 -18.62 2.31
N GLU A 42 1.59 -18.96 1.84
CA GLU A 42 2.84 -18.26 2.18
C GLU A 42 2.98 -16.87 1.52
N ASN A 43 2.23 -16.58 0.45
CA ASN A 43 2.31 -15.31 -0.30
C ASN A 43 1.21 -14.31 0.05
N ASP A 44 0.47 -14.51 1.14
CA ASP A 44 -0.64 -13.64 1.55
C ASP A 44 -0.23 -12.51 2.51
N ASP A 45 1.06 -12.14 2.50
CA ASP A 45 1.56 -10.95 3.20
C ASP A 45 1.15 -9.68 2.44
N ARG A 46 -0.15 -9.44 2.35
CA ARG A 46 -0.76 -8.25 1.75
C ARG A 46 -1.32 -7.37 2.85
N THR A 47 -1.17 -6.06 2.68
CA THR A 47 -1.73 -5.06 3.57
C THR A 47 -2.38 -3.93 2.77
N LEU A 48 -3.23 -3.15 3.44
CA LEU A 48 -3.87 -2.00 2.85
C LEU A 48 -2.92 -0.80 2.88
N CYS A 49 -2.95 0.00 1.82
CA CYS A 49 -2.21 1.26 1.79
C CYS A 49 -2.83 2.27 2.78
N PRO A 50 -2.01 2.96 3.61
CA PRO A 50 -2.49 3.97 4.55
C PRO A 50 -3.00 5.26 3.89
N ILE A 51 -2.63 5.52 2.63
CA ILE A 51 -3.00 6.75 1.90
C ILE A 51 -4.30 6.55 1.10
N ASN A 52 -4.48 5.36 0.52
CA ASN A 52 -5.68 5.00 -0.23
C ASN A 52 -6.13 3.60 0.17
N SER A 53 -7.24 3.52 0.90
CA SER A 53 -7.82 2.26 1.37
C SER A 53 -8.27 1.31 0.25
N GLY A 54 -8.37 1.81 -1.00
CA GLY A 54 -8.63 0.98 -2.18
C GLY A 54 -7.39 0.25 -2.72
N HIS A 55 -6.19 0.50 -2.20
CA HIS A 55 -4.97 -0.19 -2.64
C HIS A 55 -4.59 -1.32 -1.68
N THR A 56 -4.43 -2.52 -2.24
CA THR A 56 -3.83 -3.68 -1.56
C THR A 56 -2.40 -3.87 -2.07
N VAL A 57 -1.44 -3.97 -1.15
CA VAL A 57 0.00 -3.93 -1.45
C VAL A 57 0.69 -5.09 -0.76
N GLN A 58 1.68 -5.70 -1.41
CA GLN A 58 2.54 -6.69 -0.77
C GLN A 58 3.40 -6.03 0.30
N LEU A 59 3.58 -6.68 1.45
CA LEU A 59 4.29 -6.14 2.61
C LEU A 59 5.71 -5.69 2.27
N GLU A 60 6.42 -6.43 1.43
CA GLU A 60 7.76 -6.10 0.93
C GLU A 60 7.83 -4.80 0.12
N SER A 61 6.72 -4.40 -0.51
CA SER A 61 6.65 -3.23 -1.39
C SER A 61 5.84 -2.06 -0.80
N VAL A 62 5.43 -2.16 0.47
CA VAL A 62 4.65 -1.12 1.15
C VAL A 62 5.38 0.22 1.17
N VAL A 63 6.64 0.25 1.56
CA VAL A 63 7.42 1.50 1.68
C VAL A 63 7.49 2.23 0.32
N PRO A 64 8.01 1.61 -0.76
CA PRO A 64 8.07 2.29 -2.06
C PRO A 64 6.69 2.54 -2.69
N HIS A 65 5.64 1.81 -2.29
CA HIS A 65 4.28 2.14 -2.67
C HIS A 65 3.80 3.42 -1.98
N VAL A 66 3.97 3.53 -0.66
CA VAL A 66 3.47 4.65 0.13
C VAL A 66 4.09 5.96 -0.34
N GLU A 67 5.39 5.98 -0.62
CA GLU A 67 6.07 7.17 -1.17
C GLU A 67 5.46 7.61 -2.50
N ARG A 68 5.31 6.68 -3.45
CA ARG A 68 4.72 6.99 -4.77
C ARG A 68 3.25 7.39 -4.66
N CYS A 69 2.47 6.68 -3.85
CA CYS A 69 1.05 6.95 -3.64
C CYS A 69 0.84 8.32 -2.98
N ARG A 70 1.75 8.74 -2.11
CA ARG A 70 1.75 10.09 -1.53
C ARG A 70 1.94 11.15 -2.61
N LEU A 71 2.98 11.00 -3.43
CA LEU A 71 3.26 11.96 -4.51
C LEU A 71 2.10 12.06 -5.50
N THR A 72 1.56 10.92 -5.95
CA THR A 72 0.46 10.91 -6.92
C THR A 72 -0.84 11.45 -6.34
N SER A 73 -1.15 11.17 -5.06
CA SER A 73 -2.33 11.75 -4.38
C SER A 73 -2.24 13.28 -4.24
N GLN A 74 -1.02 13.81 -4.16
CA GLN A 74 -0.76 15.26 -4.15
C GLN A 74 -0.68 15.87 -5.57
N GLY A 75 -0.80 15.03 -6.61
CA GLY A 75 -0.81 15.47 -8.01
C GLY A 75 0.56 15.60 -8.67
N TYR A 76 1.63 15.13 -8.02
CA TYR A 76 2.96 15.07 -8.62
C TYR A 76 3.09 13.89 -9.59
N SER A 77 3.82 14.10 -10.68
CA SER A 77 4.24 13.00 -11.56
C SER A 77 5.46 12.29 -10.99
N LEU A 78 5.53 10.97 -11.15
CA LEU A 78 6.70 10.18 -10.75
C LEU A 78 7.94 10.46 -11.62
N THR A 79 7.76 11.13 -12.76
CA THR A 79 8.84 11.52 -13.67
C THR A 79 9.30 12.96 -13.47
N GLU A 80 8.66 13.72 -12.57
CA GLU A 80 9.05 15.10 -12.29
C GLU A 80 10.37 15.13 -11.51
N ALA A 81 11.28 16.00 -11.95
CA ALA A 81 12.50 16.28 -11.20
C ALA A 81 12.14 17.15 -10.00
N PHE A 82 12.41 16.66 -8.80
CA PHE A 82 12.32 17.48 -7.59
C PHE A 82 13.44 18.51 -7.57
N LEU A 83 13.13 19.68 -7.01
CA LEU A 83 14.13 20.68 -6.72
C LEU A 83 15.12 20.14 -5.68
N SER A 84 16.37 20.58 -5.77
CA SER A 84 17.41 20.27 -4.80
C SER A 84 16.98 20.63 -3.38
N GLU A 85 17.47 19.89 -2.38
CA GLU A 85 17.29 20.30 -0.98
C GLU A 85 17.84 21.74 -0.79
N PRO A 86 17.14 22.57 -0.01
CA PRO A 86 17.62 23.91 0.32
C PRO A 86 19.01 23.85 0.95
N SER A 87 19.88 24.79 0.57
CA SER A 87 21.18 24.94 1.23
C SER A 87 20.98 25.27 2.71
N ALA A 88 21.77 24.62 3.57
CA ALA A 88 21.79 24.90 5.00
C ALA A 88 22.43 26.26 5.34
N ASP A 89 23.09 26.92 4.38
CA ASP A 89 23.67 28.25 4.59
C ASP A 89 22.56 29.32 4.60
N PRO A 90 22.31 29.99 5.73
CA PRO A 90 21.29 31.03 5.83
C PRO A 90 21.55 32.22 4.90
N LYS A 91 22.80 32.45 4.46
CA LYS A 91 23.14 33.52 3.50
C LYS A 91 22.73 33.19 2.06
N SER A 92 22.44 31.93 1.78
CA SER A 92 21.99 31.45 0.46
C SER A 92 20.46 31.37 0.34
N SER A 93 19.73 31.76 1.38
CA SER A 93 18.27 31.74 1.41
C SER A 93 17.66 33.09 1.04
N ILE A 94 16.68 33.07 0.13
CA ILE A 94 15.82 34.23 -0.14
C ILE A 94 14.66 34.18 0.85
N SER A 95 14.52 35.20 1.69
CA SER A 95 13.36 35.32 2.58
C SER A 95 12.25 36.08 1.88
N LEU A 96 11.07 35.44 1.80
CA LEU A 96 9.85 36.10 1.36
C LEU A 96 9.12 36.69 2.56
N ASN A 97 8.59 37.90 2.40
CA ASN A 97 7.73 38.49 3.41
C ASN A 97 6.35 37.78 3.43
N ASN A 98 5.56 38.02 4.47
CA ASN A 98 4.29 37.30 4.64
C ASN A 98 3.25 37.61 3.56
N LEU A 99 3.25 38.83 3.02
CA LEU A 99 2.32 39.22 1.96
C LEU A 99 2.67 38.50 0.64
N GLU A 100 3.95 38.47 0.28
CA GLU A 100 4.47 37.75 -0.89
C GLU A 100 4.17 36.26 -0.83
N LYS A 101 4.30 35.64 0.35
CA LYS A 101 3.94 34.23 0.56
C LYS A 101 2.46 33.97 0.29
N ILE A 102 1.58 34.82 0.83
CA ILE A 102 0.13 34.68 0.65
C ILE A 102 -0.25 34.85 -0.82
N GLU A 103 0.32 35.86 -1.49
CA GLU A 103 0.08 36.11 -2.90
C GLU A 103 0.51 34.92 -3.77
N ALA A 104 1.71 34.39 -3.54
CA ALA A 104 2.21 33.22 -4.26
C ALA A 104 1.31 32.00 -4.07
N LEU A 105 0.90 31.70 -2.83
CA LEU A 105 0.01 30.57 -2.53
C LEU A 105 -1.37 30.72 -3.18
N ASN A 106 -1.93 31.93 -3.18
CA ASN A 106 -3.22 32.21 -3.82
C ASN A 106 -3.15 32.03 -5.34
N LYS A 107 -2.06 32.49 -5.96
CA LYS A 107 -1.82 32.31 -7.40
C LYS A 107 -1.73 30.83 -7.76
N ILE A 108 -1.01 30.03 -6.97
CA ILE A 108 -0.92 28.57 -7.20
C ILE A 108 -2.29 27.90 -7.08
N ARG A 109 -3.08 28.23 -6.05
CA ARG A 109 -4.43 27.68 -5.87
C ARG A 109 -5.39 28.04 -7.00
N SER A 110 -5.24 29.22 -7.62
CA SER A 110 -6.05 29.61 -8.79
C SER A 110 -5.79 28.73 -10.02
N VAL A 111 -4.55 28.24 -10.17
CA VAL A 111 -4.14 27.36 -11.28
C VAL A 111 -4.43 25.90 -10.95
N ASN A 112 -4.21 25.49 -9.70
CA ASN A 112 -4.47 24.13 -9.23
C ASN A 112 -5.32 24.16 -7.94
N PRO A 113 -6.65 24.03 -8.06
CA PRO A 113 -7.56 24.02 -6.90
C PRO A 113 -7.33 22.87 -5.92
N ARG A 114 -6.62 21.82 -6.34
CA ARG A 114 -6.28 20.65 -5.50
C ARG A 114 -4.94 20.82 -4.79
N PHE A 115 -4.24 21.94 -4.97
CA PHE A 115 -2.98 22.22 -4.29
C PHE A 115 -3.18 22.34 -2.78
N VAL A 116 -2.56 21.43 -2.03
CA VAL A 116 -2.51 21.44 -0.56
C VAL A 116 -1.08 21.75 -0.13
N ALA A 117 -0.88 22.87 0.56
CA ALA A 117 0.41 23.20 1.15
C ALA A 117 0.59 22.40 2.45
N ASP A 118 1.26 21.25 2.38
CA ASP A 118 1.69 20.50 3.56
C ASP A 118 2.82 21.28 4.26
N LEU A 119 2.50 21.99 5.33
CA LEU A 119 3.46 22.72 6.18
C LEU A 119 4.46 21.80 6.94
N ILE A 120 4.39 20.48 6.76
CA ILE A 120 5.14 19.49 7.55
C ILE A 120 6.48 19.09 6.88
N ILE A 121 6.82 19.64 5.71
CA ILE A 121 7.98 19.16 4.95
C ILE A 121 9.34 19.53 5.58
N PHE A 122 9.43 20.49 6.51
CA PHE A 122 10.76 20.96 6.94
C PHE A 122 11.40 20.32 8.16
N TYR A 123 10.70 19.54 9.01
CA TYR A 123 11.28 19.24 10.35
C TYR A 123 11.36 17.80 10.85
N SER A 124 10.74 16.77 10.25
CA SER A 124 10.59 15.53 11.05
C SER A 124 10.50 14.20 10.30
N ILE A 125 11.42 13.90 9.39
CA ILE A 125 11.57 12.51 8.88
C ILE A 125 12.96 11.92 9.16
N ARG A 126 13.96 12.72 9.56
CA ARG A 126 15.30 12.19 9.86
C ARG A 126 15.49 11.58 11.26
N THR A 127 14.49 11.57 12.14
CA THR A 127 14.69 11.16 13.55
C THR A 127 13.66 10.23 14.17
N LEU A 128 12.60 9.82 13.47
CA LEU A 128 11.52 9.05 14.12
C LEU A 128 11.65 7.54 13.89
N ASN A 129 11.66 6.82 15.00
CA ASN A 129 11.75 5.36 15.06
C ASN A 129 10.42 4.71 14.62
N LEU A 130 10.44 3.47 14.14
CA LEU A 130 9.28 2.80 13.50
C LEU A 130 8.00 2.78 14.36
N LYS A 131 8.14 2.88 15.69
CA LYS A 131 7.03 2.95 16.66
C LYS A 131 6.33 4.31 16.71
N GLU A 132 7.01 5.40 16.37
CA GLU A 132 6.44 6.77 16.38
C GLU A 132 5.73 7.10 15.06
N ILE A 133 6.12 6.44 13.97
CA ILE A 133 5.42 6.55 12.68
C ILE A 133 3.98 6.02 12.82
N ILE A 134 3.80 4.90 13.51
CA ILE A 134 2.47 4.28 13.72
C ILE A 134 1.58 5.15 14.62
N SER A 135 2.12 5.92 15.56
CA SER A 135 1.32 6.84 16.38
C SER A 135 0.95 8.12 15.62
N PHE A 136 1.80 8.59 14.71
CA PHE A 136 1.54 9.79 13.89
C PHE A 136 0.42 9.57 12.86
N PHE A 137 0.37 8.38 12.24
CA PHE A 137 -0.70 8.00 11.31
C PHE A 137 -2.04 7.66 12.00
N ARG A 138 -2.07 7.61 13.34
CA ARG A 138 -3.27 7.23 14.12
C ARG A 138 -4.13 8.43 14.56
N TYR A 139 -3.72 9.66 14.28
CA TYR A 139 -4.51 10.86 14.57
C TYR A 139 -5.01 11.51 13.27
N PRO A 140 -6.22 11.18 12.80
CA PRO A 140 -6.88 12.00 11.80
C PRO A 140 -7.34 13.28 12.52
N PHE A 141 -7.09 14.45 11.91
CA PHE A 141 -7.70 15.73 12.30
C PHE A 141 -7.44 16.21 13.74
N LEU A 142 -6.49 17.13 13.95
CA LEU A 142 -6.46 18.14 15.04
C LEU A 142 -5.26 19.07 14.70
N LYS A 143 -5.33 20.38 14.46
CA LYS A 143 -6.32 21.46 14.62
C LYS A 143 -6.05 22.45 13.48
N ARG A 144 -7.01 22.85 12.64
CA ARG A 144 -7.89 24.02 12.84
C ARG A 144 -7.15 25.25 13.40
N LEU A 145 -7.09 26.30 12.58
CA LEU A 145 -6.97 27.73 12.92
C LEU A 145 -6.61 28.06 14.38
N VAL A 146 -5.49 28.76 14.58
CA VAL A 146 -5.49 29.98 15.40
C VAL A 146 -4.50 30.97 14.77
N LEU A 147 -5.09 32.03 14.18
CA LEU A 147 -4.58 33.36 13.80
C LEU A 147 -3.23 33.48 13.07
#